data_AF-A0AAJ3HIY2-F1
#
_entry.id   AF-A0AAJ3HIY2-F1
#
_cell.length_a   1.000
_cell.length_b   1.000
_cell.length_c   1.000
_cell.angle_alpha   90.00
_cell.angle_beta   90.00
_cell.angle_gamma   90.00
#
_symmetry.space_group_name_H-M   'P 1'
#
loop_
_entity.id
_entity.type
_entity.pdbx_description
1 polymer ?
#
loop_
_entity_poly.entity_id
_entity_poly.type
_entity_poly.pdbx_seq_one_letter_code
_entity_poly.pdbx_strand_id
1 'polypeptide(L)' 'MATRTITTLVDDLDGSDIPRGLGETVRFGIDGENYEIDLTDDNAAALRETLASYVEAARPVIASASLRRLH' A
#
# COMPACT_ATOMS: atom_id res chain seq x y z
N MET A 1 1.52 27.32 31.08
CA MET A 1 0.70 26.51 30.14
C MET A 1 1.51 25.27 29.76
N ALA A 2 0.87 24.13 29.56
CA ALA A 2 1.54 22.89 29.15
C ALA A 2 0.77 22.23 28.00
N THR A 3 1.49 21.70 27.00
CA THR A 3 0.93 21.09 25.79
C THR A 3 1.43 19.65 25.68
N ARG A 4 0.56 18.73 25.24
CA ARG A 4 0.91 17.34 24.92
C ARG A 4 0.59 17.09 23.44
N THR A 5 1.58 16.63 22.68
CA THR A 5 1.41 16.17 21.31
C THR A 5 1.33 14.64 21.30
N ILE A 6 0.34 14.09 20.58
CA ILE A 6 0.19 12.64 20.36
C ILE A 6 0.25 12.42 18.86
N THR A 7 1.05 11.44 18.43
CA THR A 7 1.16 11.00 17.04
C THR A 7 0.54 9.62 16.92
N THR A 8 -0.42 9.47 16.02
CA THR A 8 -1.07 8.20 15.69
C THR A 8 -0.85 7.89 14.22
N LEU A 9 -0.79 6.60 13.90
CA LEU A 9 -0.91 6.12 12.54
C LEU A 9 -2.39 5.91 12.25
N VAL A 10 -2.85 6.27 11.06
CA VAL A 10 -4.26 6.29 10.70
C VAL A 10 -4.41 5.59 9.36
N ASP A 11 -5.50 4.84 9.21
CA ASP A 11 -5.89 4.17 7.98
C ASP A 11 -6.36 5.23 6.98
N ASP A 12 -5.69 5.31 5.82
CA ASP A 12 -5.97 6.30 4.80
C ASP A 12 -7.33 6.11 4.12
N LEU A 13 -7.93 4.91 4.20
CA LEU A 13 -9.19 4.59 3.54
C LEU A 13 -10.40 5.09 4.34
N ASP A 14 -10.38 4.91 5.66
CA ASP A 14 -11.54 5.19 6.52
C ASP A 14 -11.25 6.15 7.70
N GLY A 15 -9.99 6.50 7.93
CA GLY A 15 -9.57 7.41 9.00
C GLY A 15 -9.52 6.76 10.38
N SER A 16 -9.60 5.43 10.49
CA SER A 16 -9.48 4.71 11.75
C SER A 16 -8.04 4.69 12.28
N ASP A 17 -7.87 4.65 13.60
CA ASP A 17 -6.54 4.51 14.19
C ASP A 17 -5.94 3.14 13.85
N ILE A 18 -4.71 3.11 13.33
CA ILE A 18 -3.94 1.88 13.15
C ILE A 18 -3.17 1.60 14.45
N PRO A 19 -3.53 0.54 15.21
CA PRO A 19 -2.78 0.16 16.39
C PRO A 19 -1.36 -0.26 16.00
N ARG A 20 -0.41 -0.07 16.91
CA ARG A 20 0.98 -0.45 16.66
C ARG A 20 1.09 -1.93 16.30
N GLY A 21 1.61 -2.19 15.10
CA GLY A 21 1.86 -3.54 14.59
C GLY A 21 0.63 -4.24 14.02
N LEU A 22 -0.50 -3.53 13.85
CA LEU A 22 -1.75 -4.05 13.26
C LEU A 22 -2.15 -3.25 12.01
N GLY A 23 -1.18 -3.10 11.12
CA GLY A 23 -1.36 -2.40 9.84
C GLY A 23 -0.05 -2.32 9.07
N GLU A 24 -0.16 -1.92 7.81
CA GLU A 24 0.94 -1.90 6.87
C GLU A 24 0.72 -0.88 5.76
N THR A 25 1.83 -0.39 5.19
CA THR A 25 1.83 0.40 3.96
C THR A 25 1.77 -0.56 2.76
N VAL A 26 0.67 -0.52 2.00
CA VAL A 26 0.50 -1.34 0.79
C VAL A 26 0.90 -0.53 -0.45
N ARG A 27 1.71 -1.14 -1.32
CA ARG A 27 2.08 -0.58 -2.63
C ARG A 27 1.26 -1.22 -3.73
N PHE A 28 0.63 -0.41 -4.57
CA PHE A 28 -0.13 -0.88 -5.74
C PHE A 28 0.01 0.10 -6.90
N GLY A 29 -0.49 -0.27 -8.08
CA GLY A 29 -0.43 0.61 -9.25
C GLY A 29 -1.64 0.46 -10.16
N ILE A 30 -2.04 1.58 -10.75
CA ILE A 30 -3.17 1.69 -11.69
C ILE A 30 -2.70 2.60 -12.83
N ASP A 31 -2.94 2.19 -14.07
CA ASP A 31 -2.57 2.95 -15.28
C ASP A 31 -1.10 3.39 -15.37
N GLY A 32 -0.20 2.62 -14.75
CA GLY A 32 1.24 2.89 -14.74
C GLY A 32 1.71 3.89 -13.68
N GLU A 33 0.78 4.45 -12.89
CA GLU A 33 1.11 5.23 -11.70
C GLU A 33 1.18 4.30 -10.47
N ASN A 34 2.12 4.59 -9.56
CA ASN A 34 2.32 3.81 -8.33
C ASN A 34 1.79 4.61 -7.14
N TYR A 35 1.09 3.93 -6.25
CA TYR A 35 0.52 4.49 -5.04
C TYR A 35 0.99 3.71 -3.81
N GLU A 36 1.00 4.40 -2.68
CA GLU A 36 1.17 3.82 -1.35
C GLU A 36 -0.06 4.21 -0.52
N ILE A 37 -0.49 3.32 0.37
CA ILE A 37 -1.62 3.55 1.26
C ILE A 37 -1.36 2.86 2.60
N ASP A 38 -1.52 3.57 3.71
CA ASP A 38 -1.43 3.00 5.05
C ASP A 38 -2.79 2.42 5.45
N LEU A 39 -2.83 1.12 5.72
CA LEU A 39 -4.07 0.39 6.01
C LEU A 39 -3.93 -0.45 7.28
N THR A 40 -5.05 -0.64 7.97
CA THR A 40 -5.23 -1.74 8.92
C THR A 40 -5.07 -3.09 8.22
N ASP A 41 -4.75 -4.15 8.98
CA ASP A 41 -4.58 -5.51 8.43
C ASP A 41 -5.83 -5.98 7.66
N ASP A 42 -7.03 -5.62 8.16
CA ASP A 42 -8.31 -5.97 7.55
C ASP A 42 -8.50 -5.26 6.19
N ASN A 43 -8.25 -3.95 6.13
CA ASN A 43 -8.36 -3.20 4.88
C ASN A 43 -7.27 -3.59 3.87
N ALA A 44 -6.05 -3.90 4.35
CA ALA A 44 -4.97 -4.41 3.52
C ALA A 44 -5.32 -5.79 2.91
N ALA A 45 -5.98 -6.66 3.68
CA ALA A 45 -6.49 -7.94 3.18
C ALA A 45 -7.61 -7.72 2.13
N ALA A 46 -8.56 -6.82 2.41
CA ALA A 46 -9.65 -6.51 1.50
C ALA A 46 -9.16 -5.95 0.15
N LEU A 47 -8.13 -5.10 0.15
CA LEU A 47 -7.49 -4.60 -1.07
C LEU A 47 -6.91 -5.74 -1.91
N ARG A 48 -6.18 -6.66 -1.28
CA ARG A 48 -5.58 -7.81 -1.97
C ARG A 48 -6.63 -8.76 -2.53
N GLU A 49 -7.70 -9.01 -1.78
CA GLU A 49 -8.82 -9.84 -2.23
C GLU A 49 -9.53 -9.21 -3.43
N THR A 50 -9.78 -7.91 -3.39
CA THR A 50 -10.40 -7.16 -4.51
C THR A 50 -9.57 -7.28 -5.79
N LEU A 51 -8.24 -7.26 -5.67
CA LEU A 51 -7.32 -7.38 -6.79
C LEU A 51 -7.06 -8.84 -7.23
N ALA A 52 -7.41 -9.83 -6.41
CA ALA A 52 -7.01 -11.23 -6.61
C ALA A 52 -7.42 -11.78 -7.98
N SER A 53 -8.68 -11.58 -8.38
CA SER A 53 -9.18 -12.07 -9.68
C SER A 53 -8.45 -11.48 -10.88
N TYR A 54 -8.03 -10.22 -10.80
CA TYR A 54 -7.25 -9.56 -11.85
C TYR A 54 -5.82 -10.07 -11.86
N VAL A 55 -5.21 -10.26 -10.69
CA VAL A 55 -3.84 -10.78 -10.56
C VAL A 55 -3.75 -12.23 -11.07
N GLU A 56 -4.75 -13.06 -10.78
CA GLU A 56 -4.82 -14.45 -11.26
C GLU A 56 -4.93 -14.55 -12.78
N ALA A 57 -5.69 -13.64 -13.41
CA ALA A 57 -5.85 -13.59 -14.86
C ALA A 57 -4.71 -12.86 -15.59
N ALA A 58 -3.95 -12.03 -14.87
CA ALA A 58 -2.87 -11.24 -15.43
C ALA A 58 -1.57 -12.03 -15.56
N ARG A 59 -0.63 -11.45 -16.31
CA ARG A 59 0.76 -11.90 -16.34
C ARG A 59 1.64 -10.86 -15.63
N PRO A 60 2.64 -11.29 -14.84
CA PRO A 60 3.60 -10.36 -14.28
C PRO A 60 4.36 -9.67 -15.41
N VAL A 61 4.32 -8.34 -15.43
CA VAL A 61 5.25 -7.54 -16.22
C VAL A 61 6.57 -7.58 -15.49
N ILE A 62 7.52 -8.35 -16.01
CA ILE A 62 8.91 -8.26 -15.57
C ILE A 62 9.31 -6.81 -15.82
N ALA A 63 9.61 -6.05 -14.76
CA ALA A 63 10.24 -4.76 -14.91
C ALA A 63 11.48 -5.01 -15.79
N SER A 64 11.44 -4.55 -17.04
CA SER A 64 12.51 -4.78 -18.00
C SER A 64 13.79 -4.42 -17.28
N ALA A 65 14.62 -5.43 -17.02
CA ALA A 65 15.85 -5.29 -16.27
C ALA A 65 16.53 -4.04 -16.78
N SER A 66 16.75 -3.10 -15.86
CA SER A 66 17.47 -1.86 -16.05
C SER A 66 18.33 -1.91 -17.31
N LEU A 67 17.83 -1.36 -18.43
CA LEU A 67 18.69 -0.92 -19.51
C LEU A 67 19.43 0.31 -18.98
N ARG A 68 20.30 0.09 -17.98
CA ARG A 68 21.47 0.93 -17.75
C ARG A 68 22.41 0.64 -18.92
N ARG A 69 22.07 1.30 -20.02
CA ARG A 69 22.93 1.87 -21.04
C ARG A 69 24.41 1.89 -20.64
N LEU A 70 25.20 1.15 -21.43
CA LEU A 70 26.56 1.43 -21.93
C LEU A 70 27.60 2.00 -20.93
N HIS A 71 28.64 1.21 -20.64
CA HIS A 71 30.06 1.57 -20.79
C HIS A 71 30.85 0.31 -21.13
#